data_AF-A0A3E1NQG4-F1
#
_entry.id   AF-A0A3E1NQG4-F1
#
_cell.length_a   1.000
_cell.length_b   1.000
_cell.length_c   1.000
_cell.angle_alpha   90.00
_cell.angle_beta   90.00
_cell.angle_gamma   90.00
#
_symmetry.space_group_name_H-M   'P 1'
#
loop_
_entity.id
_entity.type
_entity.pdbx_description
1 polymer ?
#
loop_
_entity_poly.entity_id
_entity_poly.type
_entity_poly.pdbx_seq_one_letter_code
_entity_poly.pdbx_strand_id
1 'polypeptide(L)'
;MKKLLIVSAIVLVAGAAGVLAYLHFTRNKDLTPLVTKKLQQLVHDGSGGLYNLKVDSIELDVIAGNILLYNASLQADSSVLQQMKQTNRAPENVFRVSVKLLDLKGLSPKTLLDKKNIDLSTLHIREPKVEIFHQTASEAKSPDSLYHKIGKELHSFKLGDLLLDKIAFTYYDLDKGGKTTHLDNLSCHFTNILVDSTTQHDTTRFLFAKEAVLLLSNYEHISKSGLYRFAIDSMTMVATSRQIHIRNLTLRPAGKKEDFSSKIKLRQDRYDLHISNISASNVDWFNLLINKTMIADEVNISNGSWEIFSDQRVPPSNESKLGSFPHQKLTQLLMPVYIKNIRIHDLDIIYQEFNPLSGQKGTVEFYHADGVISNVTNAVDKIKANQYMEIKAHAAFMQQARIDATIRFDLKNAAAGLFTVDGKVGNMDVTHLNKATIPLGLFDVKSGTLKQFTFHMEGNNRRSAATTSVTYSDLKVNAMAKDEDHPGEVKKKGLATFIANNFMLAKSSPDKGSSPIEQHVTFTKTPQQTFWGFIWKTVMEGIRPSIKGQKEKKKDA
;
A
#
# COMPACT_ATOMS: atom_id res chain seq x y z
N MET A 1 16.84 -17.07 14.27
CA MET A 1 17.03 -16.08 15.37
C MET A 1 16.49 -14.70 14.95
N LYS A 2 15.25 -14.35 15.31
CA LYS A 2 14.72 -12.99 15.06
C LYS A 2 15.30 -12.00 16.08
N LYS A 3 16.28 -11.22 15.60
CA LYS A 3 16.66 -9.84 15.95
C LYS A 3 16.94 -9.51 17.42
N LEU A 4 18.21 -9.19 17.75
CA LEU A 4 18.53 -8.52 19.02
C LEU A 4 19.88 -7.77 19.13
N LEU A 5 20.65 -7.57 18.07
CA LEU A 5 21.98 -6.92 18.22
C LEU A 5 21.92 -5.44 18.64
N ILE A 6 20.83 -4.73 18.31
CA ILE A 6 20.62 -3.35 18.77
C ILE A 6 20.37 -3.32 20.28
N VAL A 7 19.62 -4.29 20.80
CA VAL A 7 19.34 -4.35 22.24
C VAL A 7 20.54 -4.89 23.01
N SER A 8 21.32 -5.80 22.43
CA SER A 8 22.65 -6.15 22.95
C SER A 8 23.52 -4.90 23.04
N ALA A 9 23.59 -4.06 22.00
CA ALA A 9 24.34 -2.81 22.05
C ALA A 9 23.83 -1.84 23.13
N ILE A 10 22.52 -1.73 23.34
CA ILE A 10 21.90 -0.91 24.41
C ILE A 10 22.22 -1.47 25.81
N VAL A 11 22.16 -2.79 25.99
CA VAL A 11 22.53 -3.48 27.24
C VAL A 11 24.04 -3.40 27.50
N LEU A 12 24.87 -3.34 26.46
CA LEU A 12 26.32 -3.16 26.56
C LEU A 12 26.70 -1.72 26.91
N VAL A 13 25.95 -0.73 26.41
CA VAL A 13 25.99 0.67 26.88
C VAL A 13 25.58 0.75 28.36
N ALA A 14 24.59 -0.05 28.77
CA ALA A 14 24.19 -0.23 30.17
C ALA A 14 25.29 -0.90 31.03
N GLY A 15 26.04 -1.86 30.47
CA GLY A 15 27.22 -2.45 31.11
C GLY A 15 28.43 -1.50 31.24
N ALA A 16 28.53 -0.50 30.36
CA ALA A 16 29.53 0.57 30.49
C ALA A 16 29.24 1.49 31.71
N ALA A 17 27.99 1.57 32.12
CA ALA A 17 27.57 2.25 33.36
C ALA A 17 28.21 1.59 34.61
N GLY A 18 28.28 0.26 34.66
CA GLY A 18 28.97 -0.47 35.73
C GLY A 18 30.49 -0.18 35.81
N VAL A 19 31.07 0.36 34.74
CA VAL A 19 32.49 0.75 34.68
C VAL A 19 32.70 2.20 35.09
N LEU A 20 31.71 3.07 34.89
CA LEU A 20 31.71 4.40 35.50
C LEU A 20 31.66 4.34 37.03
N ALA A 21 31.01 3.34 37.64
CA ALA A 21 31.07 3.10 39.10
C ALA A 21 32.49 2.77 39.60
N TYR A 22 33.26 2.01 38.81
CA TYR A 22 34.66 1.73 39.12
C TYR A 22 35.55 2.97 38.95
N LEU A 23 35.23 3.82 37.96
CA LEU A 23 36.07 4.97 37.59
C LEU A 23 35.73 6.28 38.32
N HIS A 24 34.52 6.43 38.87
CA HIS A 24 34.15 7.54 39.76
C HIS A 24 35.04 7.60 41.01
N PHE A 25 35.63 6.46 41.39
CA PHE A 25 36.54 6.35 42.53
C PHE A 25 38.00 6.70 42.19
N THR A 26 38.36 6.80 40.91
CA THR A 26 39.73 7.11 40.47
C THR A 26 39.86 8.57 40.03
N ARG A 27 40.40 9.38 40.93
CA ARG A 27 40.71 10.80 40.75
C ARG A 27 41.70 11.01 39.58
N ASN A 28 41.35 11.90 38.64
CA ASN A 28 42.28 12.69 37.81
C ASN A 28 43.09 12.01 36.69
N LYS A 29 42.46 11.16 35.86
CA LYS A 29 43.02 10.72 34.56
C LYS A 29 41.95 10.78 33.48
N ASP A 30 42.33 11.09 32.24
CA ASP A 30 41.44 10.96 31.07
C ASP A 30 40.89 9.52 31.02
N LEU A 31 39.60 9.38 31.34
CA LEU A 31 38.91 8.09 31.48
C LEU A 31 38.46 7.53 30.13
N THR A 32 38.56 8.33 29.07
CA THR A 32 38.13 8.01 27.71
C THR A 32 38.70 6.67 27.22
N PRO A 33 40.03 6.38 27.33
CA PRO A 33 40.59 5.12 26.84
C PRO A 33 40.07 3.89 27.59
N LEU A 34 39.80 4.02 28.90
CA LEU A 34 39.30 2.92 29.72
C LEU A 34 37.85 2.59 29.38
N VAL A 35 37.01 3.61 29.21
CA VAL A 35 35.61 3.46 28.80
C VAL A 35 35.53 2.86 27.40
N THR A 36 36.33 3.37 26.45
CA THR A 36 36.41 2.82 25.08
C THR A 36 36.80 1.35 25.08
N LYS A 37 37.91 0.99 25.74
CA LYS A 37 38.38 -0.40 25.77
C LYS A 37 37.34 -1.34 26.37
N LYS A 38 36.65 -0.89 27.41
CA LYS A 38 35.61 -1.71 28.04
C LYS A 38 34.38 -1.88 27.17
N LEU A 39 33.90 -0.81 26.53
CA LEU A 39 32.80 -0.90 25.57
C LEU A 39 33.12 -1.88 24.44
N GLN A 40 34.34 -1.83 23.93
CA GLN A 40 34.83 -2.77 22.92
C GLN A 40 34.86 -4.21 23.43
N GLN A 41 35.39 -4.42 24.64
CA GLN A 41 35.42 -5.74 25.26
C GLN A 41 34.01 -6.29 25.49
N LEU A 42 33.10 -5.47 26.00
CA LEU A 42 31.70 -5.85 26.22
C LEU A 42 31.06 -6.30 24.90
N VAL A 43 31.22 -5.53 23.82
CA VAL A 43 30.70 -5.91 22.49
C VAL A 43 31.31 -7.21 21.99
N HIS A 44 32.61 -7.39 22.18
CA HIS A 44 33.31 -8.61 21.79
C HIS A 44 32.77 -9.82 22.56
N ASP A 45 32.74 -9.76 23.89
CA ASP A 45 32.28 -10.84 24.77
C ASP A 45 30.79 -11.16 24.51
N GLY A 46 29.93 -10.14 24.45
CA GLY A 46 28.50 -10.29 24.21
C GLY A 46 28.12 -10.80 22.82
N SER A 47 29.05 -10.74 21.85
CA SER A 47 28.88 -11.31 20.52
C SER A 47 29.60 -12.64 20.30
N GLY A 48 30.27 -13.18 21.33
CA GLY A 48 31.15 -14.35 21.17
C GLY A 48 32.30 -14.09 20.19
N GLY A 49 32.78 -12.84 20.14
CA GLY A 49 33.87 -12.37 19.29
C GLY A 49 33.48 -12.02 17.85
N LEU A 50 32.21 -12.17 17.46
CA LEU A 50 31.79 -11.90 16.08
C LEU A 50 31.83 -10.41 15.72
N TYR A 51 31.55 -9.51 16.65
CA TYR A 51 31.46 -8.07 16.37
C TYR A 51 32.55 -7.28 17.07
N ASN A 52 33.04 -6.26 16.34
CA ASN A 52 33.97 -5.27 16.84
C ASN A 52 33.32 -3.89 16.87
N LEU A 53 33.52 -3.15 17.96
CA LEU A 53 33.10 -1.76 18.11
C LEU A 53 34.28 -0.83 17.84
N LYS A 54 34.06 0.19 17.01
CA LYS A 54 34.97 1.33 16.85
C LYS A 54 34.25 2.59 17.27
N VAL A 55 34.96 3.51 17.93
CA VAL A 55 34.45 4.81 18.37
C VAL A 55 35.56 5.82 18.13
N ASP A 56 35.24 6.96 17.52
CA ASP A 56 36.25 7.98 17.18
C ASP A 56 36.62 8.79 18.42
N SER A 57 35.61 9.27 19.15
CA SER A 57 35.78 10.01 20.40
C SER A 57 34.62 9.75 21.36
N ILE A 58 34.93 9.89 22.66
CA ILE A 58 33.95 9.83 23.74
C ILE A 58 34.12 11.08 24.57
N GLU A 59 33.02 11.77 24.86
CA GLU A 59 32.98 12.84 25.85
C GLU A 59 32.19 12.36 27.07
N LEU A 60 32.75 12.60 28.25
CA LEU A 60 32.21 12.16 29.52
C LEU A 60 31.96 13.37 30.40
N ASP A 61 30.69 13.61 30.75
CA ASP A 61 30.33 14.50 31.84
C ASP A 61 29.95 13.66 33.05
N VAL A 62 30.92 13.42 33.92
CA VAL A 62 30.76 12.56 35.10
C VAL A 62 29.83 13.18 36.13
N ILE A 63 29.75 14.52 36.20
CA ILE A 63 28.91 15.22 37.17
C ILE A 63 27.45 15.19 36.70
N ALA A 64 27.21 15.46 35.42
CA ALA A 64 25.88 15.41 34.84
C ALA A 64 25.41 13.97 34.53
N GLY A 65 26.30 12.97 34.57
CA GLY A 65 25.99 11.59 34.24
C GLY A 65 25.65 11.41 32.76
N ASN A 66 26.41 12.09 31.88
CA ASN A 66 26.19 12.07 30.44
C ASN A 66 27.40 11.45 29.71
N ILE A 67 27.12 10.67 28.67
CA ILE A 67 28.14 10.10 27.78
C ILE A 67 27.74 10.41 26.34
N LEU A 68 28.66 11.00 25.58
CA LEU A 68 28.54 11.22 24.14
C LEU A 68 29.56 10.35 23.39
N LEU A 69 29.11 9.51 22.45
CA LEU A 69 29.99 8.76 21.56
C LEU A 69 29.82 9.27 20.15
N TYR A 70 30.91 9.73 19.54
CA TYR A 70 30.91 10.22 18.17
C TYR A 70 31.37 9.12 17.20
N ASN A 71 30.67 9.01 16.08
CA ASN A 71 31.00 8.12 14.96
C ASN A 71 31.21 6.64 15.37
N ALA A 72 30.40 6.13 16.28
CA ALA A 72 30.50 4.74 16.69
C ALA A 72 30.06 3.80 15.55
N SER A 73 30.80 2.71 15.33
CA SER A 73 30.47 1.70 14.33
C SER A 73 30.66 0.28 14.85
N LEU A 74 29.73 -0.59 14.49
CA LEU A 74 29.68 -2.01 14.80
C LEU A 74 29.77 -2.80 13.51
N GLN A 75 30.80 -3.63 13.38
CA GLN A 75 31.01 -4.45 12.19
C GLN A 75 31.40 -5.87 12.59
N ALA A 76 30.92 -6.85 11.81
CA ALA A 76 31.32 -8.23 11.99
C ALA A 76 32.77 -8.45 11.55
N ASP A 77 33.53 -9.21 12.33
CA ASP A 77 34.84 -9.71 11.93
C ASP A 77 34.68 -10.74 10.81
N SER A 78 35.29 -10.47 9.66
CA SER A 78 35.16 -11.32 8.48
C SER A 78 35.78 -12.70 8.69
N SER A 79 36.86 -12.81 9.48
CA SER A 79 37.54 -14.08 9.75
C SER A 79 36.70 -14.98 10.67
N VAL A 80 36.17 -14.40 11.76
CA VAL A 80 35.28 -15.10 12.70
C VAL A 80 33.99 -15.52 12.00
N LEU A 81 33.40 -14.63 11.19
CA LEU A 81 32.19 -14.95 10.44
C LEU A 81 32.41 -16.12 9.47
N GLN A 82 33.55 -16.17 8.77
CA GLN A 82 33.89 -17.30 7.89
C GLN A 82 34.07 -18.60 8.66
N GLN A 83 34.76 -18.57 9.80
CA GLN A 83 34.91 -19.74 10.68
C GLN A 83 33.54 -20.22 11.22
N MET A 84 32.67 -19.30 11.59
CA MET A 84 31.30 -19.62 12.01
C MET A 84 30.48 -20.23 10.87
N LYS A 85 30.67 -19.78 9.62
CA LYS A 85 30.04 -20.38 8.45
C LYS A 85 30.51 -21.82 8.22
N GLN A 86 31.81 -22.07 8.31
CA GLN A 86 32.40 -23.41 8.16
C GLN A 86 31.95 -24.39 9.25
N THR A 87 31.65 -23.88 10.44
CA THR A 87 31.18 -24.68 11.59
C THR A 87 29.64 -24.73 11.71
N ASN A 88 28.90 -24.22 10.73
CA ASN A 88 27.43 -24.12 10.75
C ASN A 88 26.87 -23.37 11.99
N ARG A 89 27.63 -22.41 12.52
CA ARG A 89 27.29 -21.57 13.67
C ARG A 89 27.02 -20.11 13.31
N ALA A 90 27.15 -19.74 12.04
CA ALA A 90 26.92 -18.36 11.60
C ALA A 90 25.46 -17.93 11.85
N PRO A 91 25.24 -16.69 12.31
CA PRO A 91 23.89 -16.18 12.46
C PRO A 91 23.22 -15.95 11.10
N GLU A 92 21.91 -16.13 11.04
CA GLU A 92 21.11 -15.85 9.84
C GLU A 92 21.14 -14.38 9.42
N ASN A 93 21.48 -13.47 10.34
CA ASN A 93 21.54 -12.05 10.11
C ASN A 93 22.87 -11.51 10.62
N VAL A 94 23.66 -10.93 9.71
CA VAL A 94 24.87 -10.19 10.03
C VAL A 94 24.56 -8.70 9.92
N PHE A 95 25.01 -7.90 10.87
CA PHE A 95 24.67 -6.49 10.96
C PHE A 95 25.90 -5.62 10.67
N ARG A 96 25.69 -4.49 10.01
CA ARG A 96 26.64 -3.39 10.01
C ARG A 96 25.91 -2.16 10.49
N VAL A 97 26.40 -1.56 11.58
CA VAL A 97 25.76 -0.38 12.18
C VAL A 97 26.80 0.73 12.27
N SER A 98 26.40 1.95 11.94
CA SER A 98 27.17 3.15 12.23
C SER A 98 26.24 4.24 12.71
N VAL A 99 26.68 5.07 13.64
CA VAL A 99 25.89 6.17 14.21
C VAL A 99 26.78 7.40 14.30
N LYS A 100 26.22 8.59 14.02
CA LYS A 100 27.01 9.84 14.12
C LYS A 100 27.18 10.28 15.56
N LEU A 101 26.11 10.20 16.34
CA LEU A 101 26.13 10.47 17.78
C LEU A 101 25.28 9.45 18.51
N LEU A 102 25.80 8.95 19.62
CA LEU A 102 25.03 8.33 20.69
C LEU A 102 25.16 9.21 21.93
N ASP A 103 24.05 9.79 22.38
CA ASP A 103 23.94 10.63 23.58
C ASP A 103 23.14 9.88 24.65
N LEU A 104 23.81 9.55 25.75
CA LEU A 104 23.24 8.85 26.88
C LEU A 104 23.22 9.75 28.11
N LYS A 105 22.06 9.87 28.75
CA LYS A 105 21.82 10.70 29.93
C LYS A 105 21.20 9.93 31.09
N GLY A 106 21.42 10.45 32.29
CA GLY A 106 20.79 9.94 33.52
C GLY A 106 21.58 8.82 34.18
N LEU A 107 22.89 8.76 33.96
CA LEU A 107 23.79 7.84 34.63
C LEU A 107 24.05 8.32 36.07
N SER A 108 23.09 8.08 36.96
CA SER A 108 23.23 8.42 38.37
C SER A 108 24.24 7.50 39.07
N PRO A 109 25.01 7.95 40.08
CA PRO A 109 25.93 7.08 40.84
C PRO A 109 25.25 5.82 41.38
N LYS A 110 23.96 5.90 41.76
CA LYS A 110 23.15 4.77 42.20
C LYS A 110 22.93 3.74 41.07
N THR A 111 22.61 4.20 39.86
CA THR A 111 22.46 3.35 38.66
C THR A 111 23.77 2.62 38.34
N LEU A 112 24.92 3.25 38.58
CA LEU A 112 26.24 2.64 38.29
C LEU A 112 26.61 1.56 39.31
N LEU A 113 26.20 1.73 40.57
CA LEU A 113 26.51 0.80 41.67
C LEU A 113 25.57 -0.42 41.67
N ASP A 114 24.34 -0.27 41.18
CA ASP A 114 23.39 -1.37 41.05
C ASP A 114 23.64 -2.17 39.77
N LYS A 115 24.39 -3.26 39.89
CA LYS A 115 24.71 -4.16 38.76
C LYS A 115 23.51 -4.90 38.18
N LYS A 116 22.35 -4.87 38.85
CA LYS A 116 21.17 -5.67 38.48
C LYS A 116 20.02 -4.81 37.97
N ASN A 117 19.94 -3.54 38.36
CA ASN A 117 18.91 -2.62 37.91
C ASN A 117 19.51 -1.39 37.26
N ILE A 118 19.16 -1.18 36.00
CA ILE A 118 19.63 -0.02 35.24
C ILE A 118 18.47 0.92 34.99
N ASP A 119 18.61 2.18 35.41
CA ASP A 119 17.63 3.24 35.20
C ASP A 119 18.32 4.44 34.51
N LEU A 120 17.94 4.67 33.25
CA LEU A 120 18.49 5.69 32.37
C LEU A 120 17.41 6.71 32.02
N SER A 121 17.80 7.98 31.89
CA SER A 121 16.85 9.03 31.52
C SER A 121 16.60 9.06 30.01
N THR A 122 17.66 9.17 29.22
CA THR A 122 17.52 9.33 27.76
C THR A 122 18.65 8.63 27.02
N LEU A 123 18.32 8.00 25.90
CA LEU A 123 19.25 7.50 24.92
C LEU A 123 18.84 8.08 23.56
N HIS A 124 19.68 8.94 23.00
CA HIS A 124 19.46 9.57 21.71
C HIS A 124 20.51 9.11 20.70
N ILE A 125 20.06 8.48 19.62
CA ILE A 125 20.91 7.99 18.55
C ILE A 125 20.62 8.79 17.29
N ARG A 126 21.61 9.55 16.80
CA ARG A 126 21.48 10.41 15.62
C ARG A 126 22.10 9.79 14.39
N GLU A 127 21.32 9.79 13.32
CA GLU A 127 21.66 9.31 11.98
C GLU A 127 22.25 7.88 11.97
N PRO A 128 21.57 6.90 12.60
CA PRO A 128 22.04 5.53 12.55
C PRO A 128 21.84 4.95 11.15
N LYS A 129 22.90 4.38 10.58
CA LYS A 129 22.85 3.55 9.37
C LYS A 129 22.92 2.10 9.78
N VAL A 130 21.89 1.34 9.46
CA VAL A 130 21.74 -0.09 9.82
C VAL A 130 21.62 -0.91 8.55
N GLU A 131 22.61 -1.75 8.30
CA GLU A 131 22.59 -2.75 7.24
C GLU A 131 22.41 -4.15 7.83
N ILE A 132 21.52 -4.94 7.25
CA ILE A 132 21.28 -6.34 7.64
C ILE A 132 21.55 -7.24 6.44
N PHE A 133 22.45 -8.18 6.60
CA PHE A 133 22.76 -9.22 5.61
C PHE A 133 22.13 -10.53 6.06
N HIS A 134 21.04 -10.93 5.41
CA HIS A 134 20.30 -12.14 5.73
C HIS A 134 20.71 -13.32 4.86
N GLN A 135 20.95 -14.47 5.48
CA GLN A 135 21.22 -15.75 4.81
C GLN A 135 20.58 -16.88 5.64
N THR A 136 19.78 -17.75 5.02
CA THR A 136 19.08 -18.83 5.72
C THR A 136 20.08 -19.83 6.32
N ALA A 137 19.94 -20.16 7.61
CA ALA A 137 20.73 -21.19 8.29
C ALA A 137 20.06 -22.56 8.18
N SER A 138 20.86 -23.64 8.16
CA SER A 138 20.38 -25.01 7.87
C SER A 138 19.51 -25.64 8.97
N GLU A 139 19.49 -25.11 10.19
CA GLU A 139 18.59 -25.56 11.28
C GLU A 139 18.23 -24.39 12.20
N ALA A 140 16.94 -24.07 12.32
CA ALA A 140 16.44 -22.98 13.17
C ALA A 140 15.97 -23.51 14.54
N LYS A 141 16.76 -23.29 15.60
CA LYS A 141 16.26 -23.42 16.99
C LYS A 141 15.31 -22.25 17.33
N SER A 142 14.27 -22.54 18.10
CA SER A 142 13.28 -21.57 18.57
C SER A 142 13.93 -20.47 19.44
N PRO A 143 13.45 -19.21 19.35
CA PRO A 143 14.11 -18.08 20.02
C PRO A 143 13.69 -17.92 21.49
N ASP A 144 14.67 -17.77 22.38
CA ASP A 144 14.51 -17.17 23.72
C ASP A 144 13.95 -15.73 23.61
N SER A 145 13.07 -15.33 24.55
CA SER A 145 12.51 -13.97 24.62
C SER A 145 13.59 -12.90 24.90
N LEU A 146 13.30 -11.63 24.56
CA LEU A 146 14.21 -10.52 24.89
C LEU A 146 14.55 -10.50 26.39
N TYR A 147 13.55 -10.71 27.23
CA TYR A 147 13.72 -10.83 28.67
C TYR A 147 14.59 -12.04 29.05
N HIS A 148 14.46 -13.21 28.43
CA HIS A 148 15.36 -14.34 28.74
C HIS A 148 16.83 -14.08 28.38
N LYS A 149 17.12 -13.10 27.52
CA LYS A 149 18.49 -12.69 27.17
C LYS A 149 19.00 -11.59 28.08
N ILE A 150 18.20 -10.55 28.34
CA ILE A 150 18.56 -9.46 29.26
C ILE A 150 18.55 -9.95 30.71
N GLY A 151 17.53 -10.73 31.08
CA GLY A 151 17.24 -11.27 32.41
C GLY A 151 18.31 -12.17 33.00
N LYS A 152 19.20 -12.73 32.16
CA LYS A 152 20.36 -13.50 32.61
C LYS A 152 21.41 -12.63 33.30
N GLU A 153 21.49 -11.36 32.94
CA GLU A 153 22.50 -10.41 33.44
C GLU A 153 21.88 -9.26 34.25
N LEU A 154 20.64 -8.85 33.96
CA LEU A 154 19.93 -7.73 34.59
C LEU A 154 18.55 -8.16 35.11
N HIS A 155 18.21 -7.78 36.34
CA HIS A 155 16.86 -8.00 36.88
C HIS A 155 15.84 -7.03 36.26
N SER A 156 16.24 -5.78 36.03
CA SER A 156 15.39 -4.74 35.45
C SER A 156 16.21 -3.75 34.62
N PHE A 157 15.65 -3.35 33.48
CA PHE A 157 16.17 -2.26 32.66
C PHE A 157 15.06 -1.25 32.40
N LYS A 158 15.32 0.01 32.74
CA LYS A 158 14.42 1.13 32.56
C LYS A 158 15.09 2.24 31.78
N LEU A 159 14.36 2.79 30.82
CA LEU A 159 14.78 3.94 30.04
C LEU A 159 13.61 4.91 29.86
N GLY A 160 13.79 6.16 30.26
CA GLY A 160 12.80 7.23 30.10
C GLY A 160 12.47 7.48 28.64
N ASP A 161 13.45 7.88 27.84
CA ASP A 161 13.28 8.20 26.42
C ASP A 161 14.32 7.51 25.54
N LEU A 162 13.87 6.80 24.50
CA LEU A 162 14.71 6.36 23.38
C LEU A 162 14.35 7.16 22.14
N LEU A 163 15.28 7.98 21.68
CA LEU A 163 15.14 8.81 20.49
C LEU A 163 16.07 8.26 19.40
N LEU A 164 15.52 7.90 18.25
CA LEU A 164 16.27 7.48 17.07
C LEU A 164 15.94 8.48 15.96
N ASP A 165 16.91 9.27 15.52
CA ASP A 165 16.68 10.30 14.50
C ASP A 165 17.32 9.95 13.17
N LYS A 166 16.52 10.05 12.09
CA LYS A 166 16.99 9.87 10.70
C LYS A 166 17.71 8.53 10.49
N ILE A 167 17.06 7.44 10.89
CA ILE A 167 17.51 6.08 10.64
C ILE A 167 17.53 5.85 9.11
N ALA A 168 18.66 5.37 8.63
CA ALA A 168 18.82 4.77 7.31
C ALA A 168 18.95 3.25 7.47
N PHE A 169 18.08 2.50 6.81
CA PHE A 169 17.97 1.06 6.94
C PHE A 169 18.10 0.39 5.58
N THR A 170 18.98 -0.62 5.50
CA THR A 170 19.13 -1.44 4.29
C THR A 170 19.13 -2.92 4.65
N TYR A 171 18.24 -3.69 4.04
CA TYR A 171 18.16 -5.14 4.18
C TYR A 171 18.60 -5.83 2.91
N TYR A 172 19.57 -6.73 3.00
CA TYR A 172 20.11 -7.55 1.93
C TYR A 172 19.66 -9.00 2.12
N ASP A 173 18.84 -9.50 1.18
CA ASP A 173 18.46 -10.91 1.11
C ASP A 173 19.49 -11.66 0.25
N LEU A 174 20.50 -12.28 0.89
CA LEU A 174 21.59 -12.96 0.18
C LEU A 174 21.10 -14.25 -0.51
N ASP A 175 20.04 -14.87 -0.01
CA ASP A 175 19.46 -16.07 -0.62
C ASP A 175 18.75 -15.75 -1.95
N LYS A 176 18.30 -14.51 -2.13
CA LYS A 176 17.62 -14.02 -3.35
C LYS A 176 18.50 -13.13 -4.22
N GLY A 177 19.78 -13.47 -4.33
CA GLY A 177 20.73 -12.76 -5.19
C GLY A 177 21.03 -11.33 -4.72
N GLY A 178 20.97 -11.08 -3.40
CA GLY A 178 21.29 -9.78 -2.81
C GLY A 178 20.20 -8.71 -3.00
N LYS A 179 18.93 -9.11 -3.15
CA LYS A 179 17.81 -8.16 -3.27
C LYS A 179 17.79 -7.22 -2.06
N THR A 180 17.76 -5.92 -2.34
CA THR A 180 17.79 -4.88 -1.32
C THR A 180 16.40 -4.29 -1.05
N THR A 181 16.14 -4.02 0.22
CA THR A 181 15.07 -3.13 0.66
C THR A 181 15.72 -1.99 1.40
N HIS A 182 15.40 -0.76 1.02
CA HIS A 182 15.99 0.44 1.58
C HIS A 182 14.91 1.37 2.12
N LEU A 183 15.18 1.99 3.27
CA LEU A 183 14.26 2.89 3.95
C LEU A 183 15.09 3.95 4.68
N ASP A 184 14.87 5.20 4.31
CA ASP A 184 15.55 6.37 4.88
C ASP A 184 14.59 7.25 5.67
N ASN A 185 15.14 8.15 6.48
CA ASN A 185 14.41 9.20 7.19
C ASN A 185 13.30 8.66 8.10
N LEU A 186 13.56 7.53 8.76
CA LEU A 186 12.73 7.04 9.84
C LEU A 186 13.23 7.61 11.17
N SER A 187 12.35 8.26 11.92
CA SER A 187 12.60 8.60 13.31
C SER A 187 11.67 7.80 14.22
N CYS A 188 12.16 7.45 15.39
CA CYS A 188 11.39 6.72 16.40
C CYS A 188 11.57 7.37 17.76
N HIS A 189 10.49 7.51 18.50
CA HIS A 189 10.49 7.93 19.90
C HIS A 189 9.74 6.89 20.73
N PHE A 190 10.42 6.29 21.69
CA PHE A 190 9.83 5.38 22.66
C PHE A 190 9.95 5.97 24.06
N THR A 191 8.85 5.97 24.81
CA THR A 191 8.79 6.54 26.16
C THR A 191 8.51 5.45 27.19
N ASN A 192 9.18 5.55 28.34
CA ASN A 192 9.04 4.66 29.50
C ASN A 192 9.24 3.18 29.14
N ILE A 193 10.38 2.85 28.55
CA ILE A 193 10.78 1.46 28.31
C ILE A 193 11.06 0.80 29.66
N LEU A 194 10.45 -0.37 29.89
CA LEU A 194 10.71 -1.21 31.06
C LEU A 194 10.82 -2.65 30.63
N VAL A 195 11.97 -3.28 30.91
CA VAL A 195 12.22 -4.69 30.67
C VAL A 195 12.47 -5.36 32.02
N ASP A 196 11.54 -6.19 32.45
CA ASP A 196 11.59 -7.01 33.65
C ASP A 196 10.67 -8.24 33.51
N SER A 197 10.54 -9.04 34.56
CA SER A 197 9.71 -10.25 34.56
C SER A 197 8.22 -9.95 34.33
N THR A 198 7.76 -8.76 34.72
CA THR A 198 6.34 -8.38 34.65
C THR A 198 5.95 -7.89 33.24
N THR A 199 6.89 -7.26 32.54
CA THR A 199 6.67 -6.66 31.22
C THR A 199 6.88 -7.63 30.07
N GLN A 200 7.46 -8.83 30.30
CA GLN A 200 7.62 -9.86 29.27
C GLN A 200 6.30 -10.27 28.59
N HIS A 201 5.19 -10.20 29.31
CA HIS A 201 3.86 -10.61 28.85
C HIS A 201 2.88 -9.44 28.76
N ASP A 202 3.34 -8.20 28.96
CA ASP A 202 2.51 -7.01 28.93
C ASP A 202 2.16 -6.61 27.48
N THR A 203 0.90 -6.81 27.10
CA THR A 203 0.39 -6.47 25.77
C THR A 203 -0.01 -5.00 25.63
N THR A 204 0.03 -4.22 26.72
CA THR A 204 -0.25 -2.77 26.68
C THR A 204 0.97 -1.97 26.23
N ARG A 205 2.16 -2.58 26.25
CA ARG A 205 3.43 -1.97 25.85
C ARG A 205 3.84 -2.37 24.46
N PHE A 206 4.17 -1.40 23.62
CA PHE A 206 4.76 -1.68 22.31
C PHE A 206 6.27 -1.82 22.46
N LEU A 207 6.81 -3.03 22.24
CA LEU A 207 8.24 -3.32 22.40
C LEU A 207 8.78 -2.81 23.75
N PHE A 208 8.08 -3.14 24.85
CA PHE A 208 8.39 -2.73 26.23
C PHE A 208 8.18 -1.24 26.56
N ALA A 209 7.88 -0.38 25.59
CA ALA A 209 7.59 1.04 25.79
C ALA A 209 6.11 1.29 26.12
N LYS A 210 5.83 2.26 27.01
CA LYS A 210 4.45 2.73 27.25
C LYS A 210 3.92 3.61 26.12
N GLU A 211 4.81 4.27 25.40
CA GLU A 211 4.48 5.07 24.23
C GLU A 211 5.51 4.80 23.15
N ALA A 212 5.06 4.74 21.89
CA ALA A 212 5.96 4.58 20.76
C ALA A 212 5.38 5.29 19.54
N VAL A 213 6.14 6.25 19.02
CA VAL A 213 5.83 7.01 17.81
C VAL A 213 6.92 6.74 16.79
N LEU A 214 6.52 6.33 15.59
CA LEU A 214 7.41 6.16 14.45
C LEU A 214 7.00 7.14 13.36
N LEU A 215 7.96 7.88 12.81
CA LEU A 215 7.76 8.88 11.77
C LEU A 215 8.68 8.56 10.59
N LEU A 216 8.10 8.17 9.45
CA LEU A 216 8.80 8.08 8.17
C LEU A 216 8.52 9.36 7.40
N SER A 217 9.57 10.02 6.88
CA SER A 217 9.44 11.27 6.11
C SER A 217 10.05 11.14 4.71
N ASN A 218 9.39 11.71 3.70
CA ASN A 218 9.87 11.80 2.33
C ASN A 218 10.33 10.44 1.76
N TYR A 219 9.51 9.41 1.95
CA TYR A 219 9.80 8.10 1.38
C TYR A 219 9.54 8.11 -0.12
N GLU A 220 10.49 7.61 -0.90
CA GLU A 220 10.36 7.50 -2.34
C GLU A 220 10.89 6.15 -2.84
N HIS A 221 10.19 5.58 -3.82
CA HIS A 221 10.63 4.40 -4.54
C HIS A 221 10.34 4.53 -6.04
N ILE A 222 11.37 4.36 -6.86
CA ILE A 222 11.22 4.25 -8.32
C ILE A 222 11.11 2.77 -8.68
N SER A 223 10.08 2.42 -9.45
CA SER A 223 9.87 1.05 -9.89
C SER A 223 11.04 0.54 -10.72
N LYS A 224 11.28 -0.77 -10.74
CA LYS A 224 12.39 -1.39 -11.49
C LYS A 224 12.39 -1.04 -12.98
N SER A 225 11.22 -0.80 -13.56
CA SER A 225 11.08 -0.40 -14.97
C SER A 225 11.38 1.08 -15.21
N GLY A 226 11.55 1.88 -14.15
CA GLY A 226 11.67 3.33 -14.23
C GLY A 226 10.37 4.05 -14.63
N LEU A 227 9.27 3.32 -14.75
CA LEU A 227 8.00 3.84 -15.27
C LEU A 227 7.15 4.56 -14.21
N TYR A 228 7.43 4.33 -12.92
CA TYR A 228 6.63 4.85 -11.83
C TYR A 228 7.50 5.32 -10.68
N ARG A 229 7.11 6.45 -10.09
CA ARG A 229 7.59 6.95 -8.80
C ARG A 229 6.47 6.81 -7.78
N PHE A 230 6.72 6.02 -6.74
CA PHE A 230 5.88 5.95 -5.56
C PHE A 230 6.48 6.87 -4.50
N ALA A 231 5.68 7.74 -3.88
CA ALA A 231 6.16 8.61 -2.82
C ALA A 231 5.13 8.77 -1.69
N ILE A 232 5.65 8.99 -0.48
CA ILE A 232 4.88 9.34 0.72
C ILE A 232 5.61 10.52 1.39
N ASP A 233 4.91 11.64 1.58
CA ASP A 233 5.50 12.80 2.27
C ASP A 233 5.75 12.49 3.74
N SER A 234 4.78 11.90 4.43
CA SER A 234 4.97 11.42 5.81
C SER A 234 4.06 10.25 6.15
N MET A 235 4.57 9.37 7.01
CA MET A 235 3.80 8.34 7.68
C MET A 235 4.13 8.37 9.16
N THR A 236 3.11 8.59 9.99
CA THR A 236 3.20 8.53 11.46
C THR A 236 2.47 7.30 11.95
N MET A 237 3.12 6.51 12.80
CA MET A 237 2.49 5.42 13.53
C MET A 237 2.56 5.73 15.02
N VAL A 238 1.41 5.71 15.70
CA VAL A 238 1.31 5.81 17.15
C VAL A 238 0.90 4.44 17.66
N ALA A 239 1.89 3.65 18.11
CA ALA A 239 1.69 2.22 18.33
C ALA A 239 0.67 1.94 19.44
N THR A 240 0.73 2.70 20.52
CA THR A 240 -0.14 2.53 21.70
C THR A 240 -1.57 2.97 21.46
N SER A 241 -1.78 4.01 20.62
CA SER A 241 -3.12 4.38 20.12
C SER A 241 -3.60 3.50 18.97
N ARG A 242 -2.78 2.56 18.48
CA ARG A 242 -3.09 1.65 17.36
C ARG A 242 -3.48 2.39 16.08
N GLN A 243 -2.79 3.50 15.81
CA GLN A 243 -3.08 4.40 14.69
C GLN A 243 -1.91 4.51 13.71
N ILE A 244 -2.24 4.60 12.43
CA ILE A 244 -1.35 5.09 11.36
C ILE A 244 -1.99 6.28 10.68
N HIS A 245 -1.19 7.27 10.35
CA HIS A 245 -1.53 8.38 9.48
C HIS A 245 -0.50 8.48 8.37
N ILE A 246 -0.95 8.55 7.12
CA ILE A 246 -0.12 8.78 5.94
C ILE A 246 -0.61 10.06 5.28
N ARG A 247 0.30 10.98 5.00
CA ARG A 247 0.03 12.21 4.25
C ARG A 247 0.66 12.12 2.87
N ASN A 248 -0.09 12.54 1.87
CA ASN A 248 0.31 12.68 0.47
C ASN A 248 1.00 11.41 -0.06
N LEU A 249 0.20 10.38 -0.28
CA LEU A 249 0.64 9.20 -1.04
C LEU A 249 0.46 9.48 -2.53
N THR A 250 1.51 9.23 -3.31
CA THR A 250 1.46 9.34 -4.77
C THR A 250 2.02 8.12 -5.48
N LEU A 251 1.42 7.81 -6.63
CA LEU A 251 1.99 6.96 -7.66
C LEU A 251 1.97 7.77 -8.95
N ARG A 252 3.12 8.35 -9.31
CA ARG A 252 3.26 9.17 -10.51
C ARG A 252 3.96 8.38 -11.61
N PRO A 253 3.38 8.28 -12.83
CA PRO A 253 4.05 7.68 -13.97
C PRO A 253 5.14 8.62 -14.50
N ALA A 254 6.19 8.04 -15.08
CA ALA A 254 7.31 8.79 -15.63
C ALA A 254 6.96 9.43 -16.98
N GLY A 255 6.97 10.76 -17.04
CA GLY A 255 6.69 11.54 -18.25
C GLY A 255 5.19 11.70 -18.55
N LYS A 256 4.88 12.23 -19.73
CA LYS A 256 3.50 12.40 -20.20
C LYS A 256 2.91 11.06 -20.65
N LYS A 257 1.61 11.05 -20.96
CA LYS A 257 0.87 9.84 -21.41
C LYS A 257 1.54 9.18 -22.62
N GLU A 258 1.98 9.99 -23.58
CA GLU A 258 2.63 9.54 -24.81
C GLU A 258 4.05 9.00 -24.54
N ASP A 259 4.81 9.64 -23.65
CA ASP A 259 6.14 9.17 -23.22
C ASP A 259 6.06 7.83 -22.47
N PHE A 260 4.98 7.62 -21.72
CA PHE A 260 4.74 6.34 -21.05
C PHE A 260 4.42 5.26 -22.09
N SER A 261 3.51 5.53 -23.03
CA SER A 261 3.14 4.59 -24.09
C SER A 261 4.31 4.19 -24.97
N SER A 262 5.25 5.11 -25.26
CA SER A 262 6.43 4.82 -26.10
C SER A 262 7.46 3.90 -25.42
N LYS A 263 7.46 3.83 -24.08
CA LYS A 263 8.38 3.00 -23.30
C LYS A 263 7.88 1.56 -23.07
N ILE A 264 6.63 1.26 -23.44
CA ILE A 264 6.01 -0.04 -23.18
C ILE A 264 5.79 -0.80 -24.49
N LYS A 265 6.11 -2.10 -24.50
CA LYS A 265 5.95 -2.95 -25.70
C LYS A 265 4.56 -3.57 -25.81
N LEU A 266 3.97 -3.90 -24.66
CA LEU A 266 2.64 -4.49 -24.55
C LEU A 266 1.74 -3.57 -23.73
N ARG A 267 0.47 -3.52 -24.09
CA ARG A 267 -0.50 -2.62 -23.48
C ARG A 267 -0.65 -2.93 -22.00
N GLN A 268 -0.38 -1.90 -21.22
CA GLN A 268 -0.70 -1.80 -19.80
C GLN A 268 -1.25 -0.42 -19.55
N ASP A 269 -2.20 -0.33 -18.62
CA ASP A 269 -2.81 0.95 -18.28
C ASP A 269 -1.80 1.79 -17.48
N ARG A 270 -1.76 3.09 -17.76
CA ARG A 270 -1.00 4.09 -17.02
C ARG A 270 -1.84 4.57 -15.83
N TYR A 271 -1.29 4.47 -14.63
CA TYR A 271 -1.96 4.90 -13.40
C TYR A 271 -1.33 6.17 -12.84
N ASP A 272 -2.12 7.17 -12.51
CA ASP A 272 -1.69 8.37 -11.82
C ASP A 272 -2.55 8.56 -10.58
N LEU A 273 -1.98 8.30 -9.40
CA LEU A 273 -2.71 8.32 -8.13
C LEU A 273 -2.13 9.37 -7.20
N HIS A 274 -3.01 10.12 -6.56
CA HIS A 274 -2.70 11.02 -5.47
C HIS A 274 -3.77 10.87 -4.38
N ILE A 275 -3.35 10.70 -3.14
CA ILE A 275 -4.21 10.63 -1.96
C ILE A 275 -3.61 11.54 -0.89
N SER A 276 -4.38 12.52 -0.44
CA SER A 276 -3.88 13.52 0.52
C SER A 276 -3.75 12.94 1.93
N ASN A 277 -4.74 12.17 2.38
CA ASN A 277 -4.73 11.60 3.72
C ASN A 277 -5.21 10.14 3.73
N ILE A 278 -4.46 9.29 4.42
CA ILE A 278 -4.89 7.95 4.80
C ILE A 278 -4.74 7.82 6.31
N SER A 279 -5.75 7.27 6.99
CA SER A 279 -5.65 6.92 8.41
C SER A 279 -6.12 5.49 8.63
N ALA A 280 -5.44 4.74 9.48
CA ALA A 280 -5.88 3.42 9.91
C ALA A 280 -6.02 3.40 11.44
N SER A 281 -7.08 2.78 11.95
CA SER A 281 -7.34 2.67 13.39
C SER A 281 -7.49 1.21 13.83
N ASN A 282 -7.21 0.97 15.12
CA ASN A 282 -7.21 -0.34 15.76
C ASN A 282 -6.30 -1.36 15.05
N VAL A 283 -5.17 -0.89 14.54
CA VAL A 283 -4.21 -1.78 13.87
C VAL A 283 -3.56 -2.71 14.89
N ASP A 284 -3.48 -4.01 14.57
CA ASP A 284 -2.85 -5.02 15.43
C ASP A 284 -1.36 -5.18 15.12
N TRP A 285 -0.53 -4.39 15.79
CA TRP A 285 0.91 -4.42 15.58
C TRP A 285 1.56 -5.72 16.04
N PHE A 286 1.01 -6.36 17.09
CA PHE A 286 1.58 -7.59 17.63
C PHE A 286 1.45 -8.71 16.60
N ASN A 287 0.26 -8.86 16.00
CA ASN A 287 0.07 -9.80 14.91
C ASN A 287 0.88 -9.43 13.66
N LEU A 288 1.02 -8.13 13.35
CA LEU A 288 1.85 -7.70 12.22
C LEU A 288 3.33 -8.05 12.41
N LEU A 289 3.89 -7.84 13.61
CA LEU A 289 5.30 -8.10 13.90
C LEU A 289 5.62 -9.58 14.10
N ILE A 290 4.76 -10.31 14.81
CA ILE A 290 5.01 -11.71 15.21
C ILE A 290 4.56 -12.66 14.10
N ASN A 291 3.29 -12.53 13.71
CA ASN A 291 2.58 -13.44 12.81
C ASN A 291 2.57 -12.97 11.36
N LYS A 292 3.16 -11.81 11.06
CA LYS A 292 3.13 -11.18 9.72
C LYS A 292 1.70 -11.08 9.18
N THR A 293 0.77 -10.67 10.04
CA THR A 293 -0.65 -10.58 9.70
C THR A 293 -1.12 -9.14 9.89
N MET A 294 -1.73 -8.56 8.86
CA MET A 294 -2.24 -7.19 8.91
C MET A 294 -3.71 -7.21 9.31
N ILE A 295 -4.02 -6.65 10.49
CA ILE A 295 -5.40 -6.51 10.97
C ILE A 295 -5.66 -5.05 11.32
N ALA A 296 -6.78 -4.49 10.83
CA ALA A 296 -7.26 -3.16 11.19
C ALA A 296 -8.79 -3.10 11.14
N ASP A 297 -9.41 -2.23 11.94
CA ASP A 297 -10.87 -2.09 11.92
C ASP A 297 -11.35 -1.12 10.82
N GLU A 298 -10.65 0.00 10.68
CA GLU A 298 -11.08 1.08 9.81
C GLU A 298 -9.85 1.68 9.13
N VAL A 299 -9.95 1.88 7.81
CA VAL A 299 -8.99 2.64 7.01
C VAL A 299 -9.76 3.74 6.29
N ASN A 300 -9.49 5.00 6.61
CA ASN A 300 -10.07 6.14 5.91
C ASN A 300 -9.08 6.66 4.86
N ILE A 301 -9.56 6.88 3.65
CA ILE A 301 -8.87 7.47 2.51
C ILE A 301 -9.63 8.73 2.16
N SER A 302 -8.98 9.89 2.17
CA SER A 302 -9.65 11.18 1.96
C SER A 302 -8.88 12.08 1.01
N ASN A 303 -9.63 12.74 0.14
CA ASN A 303 -9.20 13.76 -0.81
C ASN A 303 -8.12 13.22 -1.76
N GLY A 304 -8.55 12.67 -2.90
CA GLY A 304 -7.62 12.07 -3.85
C GLY A 304 -8.08 12.19 -5.30
N SER A 305 -7.17 11.81 -6.19
CA SER A 305 -7.43 11.68 -7.62
C SER A 305 -6.76 10.42 -8.16
N TRP A 306 -7.48 9.66 -8.97
CA TRP A 306 -7.00 8.49 -9.66
C TRP A 306 -7.29 8.59 -11.17
N GLU A 307 -6.26 8.87 -11.95
CA GLU A 307 -6.33 8.84 -13.40
C GLU A 307 -5.83 7.48 -13.92
N ILE A 308 -6.60 6.91 -14.84
CA ILE A 308 -6.28 5.67 -15.55
C ILE A 308 -6.27 6.01 -17.03
N PHE A 309 -5.15 5.78 -17.71
CA PHE A 309 -5.03 6.02 -19.16
C PHE A 309 -4.64 4.73 -19.90
N SER A 310 -5.43 4.36 -20.89
CA SER A 310 -5.17 3.21 -21.77
C SER A 310 -4.92 3.68 -23.21
N ASP A 311 -3.76 3.32 -23.78
CA ASP A 311 -3.43 3.64 -25.16
C ASP A 311 -3.67 2.45 -26.08
N GLN A 312 -4.75 2.51 -26.88
CA GLN A 312 -5.13 1.40 -27.74
C GLN A 312 -4.20 1.24 -28.96
N ARG A 313 -3.27 2.19 -29.21
CA ARG A 313 -2.22 2.02 -30.23
C ARG A 313 -1.19 0.97 -29.83
N VAL A 314 -0.98 0.78 -28.52
CA VAL A 314 -0.06 -0.25 -28.02
C VAL A 314 -0.73 -1.62 -28.17
N PRO A 315 -0.06 -2.64 -28.74
CA PRO A 315 -0.62 -3.97 -28.90
C PRO A 315 -1.02 -4.59 -27.55
N PRO A 316 -2.15 -5.31 -27.45
CA PRO A 316 -2.56 -5.95 -26.21
C PRO A 316 -1.53 -7.01 -25.75
N SER A 317 -1.38 -7.19 -24.44
CA SER A 317 -0.60 -8.30 -23.90
C SER A 317 -1.26 -9.64 -24.24
N ASN A 318 -0.46 -10.66 -24.58
CA ASN A 318 -0.94 -12.02 -24.76
C ASN A 318 -1.21 -12.73 -23.43
N GLU A 319 -0.79 -12.14 -22.31
CA GLU A 319 -1.03 -12.70 -20.98
C GLU A 319 -2.52 -12.70 -20.62
N SER A 320 -2.97 -13.82 -20.08
CA SER A 320 -4.33 -13.96 -19.57
C SER A 320 -4.50 -13.18 -18.27
N LYS A 321 -5.50 -12.30 -18.22
CA LYS A 321 -5.99 -11.62 -17.01
C LYS A 321 -7.03 -12.48 -16.27
N LEU A 322 -6.89 -13.81 -16.36
CA LEU A 322 -7.63 -14.75 -15.51
C LEU A 322 -7.06 -14.68 -14.08
N GLY A 323 -7.92 -14.73 -13.05
CA GLY A 323 -7.44 -14.63 -11.68
C GLY A 323 -6.98 -13.21 -11.28
N SER A 324 -7.39 -12.17 -12.01
CA SER A 324 -6.93 -10.80 -11.80
C SER A 324 -8.02 -9.85 -11.27
N PHE A 325 -9.19 -10.36 -10.88
CA PHE A 325 -10.22 -9.52 -10.27
C PHE A 325 -9.79 -9.06 -8.87
N PRO A 326 -10.34 -7.95 -8.34
CA PRO A 326 -9.88 -7.36 -7.08
C PRO A 326 -9.78 -8.36 -5.92
N HIS A 327 -10.84 -9.14 -5.68
CA HIS A 327 -10.87 -10.18 -4.65
C HIS A 327 -9.90 -11.33 -4.91
N GLN A 328 -9.65 -11.70 -6.17
CA GLN A 328 -8.66 -12.72 -6.52
C GLN A 328 -7.25 -12.24 -6.21
N LYS A 329 -6.92 -10.99 -6.56
CA LYS A 329 -5.64 -10.37 -6.19
C LYS A 329 -5.45 -10.29 -4.68
N LEU A 330 -6.50 -9.99 -3.94
CA LEU A 330 -6.49 -10.03 -2.48
C LEU A 330 -6.15 -11.44 -1.95
N THR A 331 -6.80 -12.50 -2.48
CA THR A 331 -6.50 -13.88 -2.07
C THR A 331 -5.10 -14.39 -2.45
N GLN A 332 -4.45 -13.76 -3.45
CA GLN A 332 -3.09 -14.09 -3.87
C GLN A 332 -2.00 -13.46 -2.98
N LEU A 333 -2.36 -12.57 -2.05
CA LEU A 333 -1.39 -12.03 -1.10
C LEU A 333 -0.89 -13.14 -0.17
N LEU A 334 0.43 -13.29 -0.07
CA LEU A 334 1.08 -14.26 0.84
C LEU A 334 0.89 -13.90 2.32
N MET A 335 0.65 -12.63 2.60
CA MET A 335 0.43 -12.11 3.94
C MET A 335 -1.08 -12.14 4.25
N PRO A 336 -1.52 -12.71 5.38
CA PRO A 336 -2.89 -12.57 5.82
C PRO A 336 -3.23 -11.10 6.10
N VAL A 337 -4.37 -10.65 5.57
CA VAL A 337 -4.91 -9.30 5.70
C VAL A 337 -6.36 -9.42 6.12
N TYR A 338 -6.77 -8.62 7.10
CA TYR A 338 -8.16 -8.38 7.46
C TYR A 338 -8.36 -6.89 7.79
N ILE A 339 -9.11 -6.20 6.95
CA ILE A 339 -9.56 -4.84 7.21
C ILE A 339 -11.10 -4.86 7.24
N LYS A 340 -11.69 -4.51 8.38
CA LYS A 340 -13.15 -4.58 8.54
C LYS A 340 -13.85 -3.58 7.60
N ASN A 341 -13.41 -2.33 7.57
CA ASN A 341 -13.90 -1.31 6.65
C ASN A 341 -12.77 -0.45 6.07
N ILE A 342 -12.89 -0.11 4.78
CA ILE A 342 -12.15 0.97 4.14
C ILE A 342 -13.18 2.02 3.70
N ARG A 343 -13.06 3.25 4.19
CA ARG A 343 -13.87 4.39 3.79
C ARG A 343 -13.11 5.27 2.83
N ILE A 344 -13.78 5.65 1.75
CA ILE A 344 -13.29 6.57 0.74
C ILE A 344 -14.16 7.82 0.84
N HIS A 345 -13.52 8.98 0.96
CA HIS A 345 -14.18 10.28 0.97
C HIS A 345 -13.50 11.18 -0.07
N ASP A 346 -14.29 11.74 -0.97
CA ASP A 346 -13.84 12.70 -1.97
C ASP A 346 -12.66 12.19 -2.84
N LEU A 347 -12.92 11.15 -3.64
CA LEU A 347 -11.96 10.62 -4.62
C LEU A 347 -12.44 10.88 -6.05
N ASP A 348 -11.66 11.61 -6.83
CA ASP A 348 -11.92 11.76 -8.26
C ASP A 348 -11.33 10.59 -9.04
N ILE A 349 -12.11 9.97 -9.93
CA ILE A 349 -11.68 8.85 -10.76
C ILE A 349 -11.92 9.20 -12.22
N ILE A 350 -10.84 9.22 -13.01
CA ILE A 350 -10.88 9.59 -14.41
C ILE A 350 -10.29 8.44 -15.24
N TYR A 351 -11.12 7.83 -16.08
CA TYR A 351 -10.66 6.87 -17.08
C TYR A 351 -10.56 7.53 -18.44
N GLN A 352 -9.41 7.34 -19.10
CA GLN A 352 -9.16 7.83 -20.45
C GLN A 352 -8.66 6.72 -21.36
N GLU A 353 -9.14 6.72 -22.59
CA GLU A 353 -8.71 5.77 -23.61
C GLU A 353 -8.40 6.48 -24.91
N PHE A 354 -7.20 6.30 -25.44
CA PHE A 354 -6.87 6.77 -26.79
C PHE A 354 -7.36 5.75 -27.82
N ASN A 355 -8.21 6.17 -28.76
CA ASN A 355 -8.72 5.30 -29.82
C ASN A 355 -8.01 5.59 -31.16
N PRO A 356 -7.28 4.63 -31.76
CA PRO A 356 -6.58 4.83 -33.03
C PRO A 356 -7.52 5.10 -34.21
N LEU A 357 -8.79 4.69 -34.15
CA LEU A 357 -9.76 4.93 -35.22
C LEU A 357 -10.16 6.41 -35.30
N SER A 358 -10.43 7.06 -34.17
CA SER A 358 -10.76 8.49 -34.11
C SER A 358 -9.53 9.39 -34.02
N GLY A 359 -8.40 8.87 -33.53
CA GLY A 359 -7.23 9.67 -33.19
C GLY A 359 -7.41 10.51 -31.92
N GLN A 360 -8.47 10.28 -31.16
CA GLN A 360 -8.86 11.09 -30.00
C GLN A 360 -8.91 10.26 -28.71
N LYS A 361 -8.91 10.97 -27.56
CA LYS A 361 -9.04 10.38 -26.22
C LYS A 361 -10.48 10.46 -25.75
N GLY A 362 -11.10 9.30 -25.51
CA GLY A 362 -12.37 9.22 -24.79
C GLY A 362 -12.15 9.33 -23.30
N THR A 363 -13.04 10.01 -22.59
CA THR A 363 -12.95 10.21 -21.14
C THR A 363 -14.25 9.86 -20.44
N VAL A 364 -14.16 9.09 -19.35
CA VAL A 364 -15.25 8.79 -18.40
C VAL A 364 -14.83 9.26 -17.02
N GLU A 365 -15.68 10.02 -16.35
CA GLU A 365 -15.34 10.74 -15.12
C GLU A 365 -16.32 10.41 -14.00
N PHE A 366 -15.79 10.20 -12.80
CA PHE A 366 -16.53 10.07 -11.55
C PHE A 366 -15.90 11.02 -10.53
N TYR A 367 -16.58 12.12 -10.22
CA TYR A 367 -16.09 13.12 -9.27
C TYR A 367 -16.67 12.90 -7.88
N HIS A 368 -15.94 13.31 -6.84
CA HIS A 368 -16.38 13.26 -5.44
C HIS A 368 -16.89 11.86 -5.06
N ALA A 369 -16.11 10.82 -5.39
CA ALA A 369 -16.52 9.47 -5.06
C ALA A 369 -16.40 9.21 -3.56
N ASP A 370 -17.51 8.80 -2.96
CA ASP A 370 -17.64 8.39 -1.57
C ASP A 370 -18.02 6.92 -1.51
N GLY A 371 -17.44 6.16 -0.59
CA GLY A 371 -17.79 4.75 -0.48
C GLY A 371 -17.21 4.01 0.72
N VAL A 372 -17.71 2.79 0.91
CA VAL A 372 -17.25 1.85 1.94
C VAL A 372 -16.96 0.51 1.28
N ILE A 373 -15.77 -0.02 1.53
CA ILE A 373 -15.40 -1.40 1.23
C ILE A 373 -15.38 -2.16 2.55
N SER A 374 -16.23 -3.18 2.70
CA SER A 374 -16.32 -3.99 3.91
C SER A 374 -15.71 -5.37 3.70
N ASN A 375 -15.16 -5.93 4.79
CA ASN A 375 -14.62 -7.28 4.86
C ASN A 375 -13.51 -7.55 3.82
N VAL A 376 -12.49 -6.68 3.79
CA VAL A 376 -11.32 -6.86 2.93
C VAL A 376 -10.40 -7.89 3.58
N THR A 377 -10.49 -9.14 3.12
CA THR A 377 -9.73 -10.24 3.72
C THR A 377 -9.29 -11.35 2.77
N ASN A 378 -8.17 -11.97 3.08
CA ASN A 378 -7.76 -13.29 2.58
C ASN A 378 -7.61 -14.32 3.72
N ALA A 379 -7.98 -13.97 4.96
CA ALA A 379 -7.88 -14.85 6.11
C ALA A 379 -9.03 -15.88 6.15
N VAL A 380 -8.69 -17.17 6.25
CA VAL A 380 -9.64 -18.29 6.12
C VAL A 380 -10.76 -18.25 7.18
N ASP A 381 -10.44 -17.91 8.43
CA ASP A 381 -11.42 -17.80 9.52
C ASP A 381 -12.40 -16.65 9.27
N LYS A 382 -11.91 -15.51 8.76
CA LYS A 382 -12.75 -14.34 8.43
C LYS A 382 -13.66 -14.61 7.24
N ILE A 383 -13.15 -15.28 6.20
CA ILE A 383 -13.95 -15.69 5.03
C ILE A 383 -15.08 -16.66 5.42
N LYS A 384 -14.83 -17.56 6.38
CA LYS A 384 -15.88 -18.46 6.90
C LYS A 384 -16.99 -17.70 7.63
N ALA A 385 -16.66 -16.64 8.37
CA ALA A 385 -17.63 -15.82 9.09
C ALA A 385 -18.42 -14.88 8.16
N ASN A 386 -17.75 -14.31 7.15
CA ASN A 386 -18.38 -13.52 6.10
C ASN A 386 -17.63 -13.78 4.78
N GLN A 387 -18.29 -14.45 3.84
CA GLN A 387 -17.69 -14.80 2.56
C GLN A 387 -17.67 -13.64 1.54
N TYR A 388 -18.31 -12.52 1.84
CA TYR A 388 -18.44 -11.41 0.88
C TYR A 388 -17.54 -10.24 1.25
N MET A 389 -16.76 -9.78 0.27
CA MET A 389 -16.21 -8.42 0.27
C MET A 389 -17.18 -7.54 -0.52
N GLU A 390 -17.69 -6.49 0.10
CA GLU A 390 -18.71 -5.61 -0.50
C GLU A 390 -18.18 -4.17 -0.62
N ILE A 391 -18.34 -3.58 -1.80
CA ILE A 391 -18.09 -2.16 -2.08
C ILE A 391 -19.45 -1.50 -2.26
N LYS A 392 -19.73 -0.42 -1.52
CA LYS A 392 -20.87 0.47 -1.73
C LYS A 392 -20.33 1.87 -1.97
N ALA A 393 -20.62 2.45 -3.12
CA ALA A 393 -20.07 3.75 -3.50
C ALA A 393 -21.09 4.61 -4.26
N HIS A 394 -20.87 5.92 -4.23
CA HIS A 394 -21.56 6.87 -5.08
C HIS A 394 -20.62 7.98 -5.55
N ALA A 395 -20.94 8.62 -6.67
CA ALA A 395 -20.13 9.69 -7.24
C ALA A 395 -20.98 10.59 -8.16
N ALA A 396 -20.44 11.75 -8.54
CA ALA A 396 -20.93 12.56 -9.65
C ALA A 396 -20.36 12.03 -10.98
N PHE A 397 -21.16 11.26 -11.70
CA PHE A 397 -20.85 10.75 -13.03
C PHE A 397 -20.92 11.85 -14.08
N MET A 398 -19.84 12.01 -14.86
CA MET A 398 -19.72 13.00 -15.94
C MET A 398 -20.07 14.43 -15.50
N GLN A 399 -19.75 14.76 -14.23
CA GLN A 399 -20.00 16.05 -13.59
C GLN A 399 -21.48 16.44 -13.43
N GLN A 400 -22.42 15.50 -13.65
CA GLN A 400 -23.85 15.84 -13.67
C GLN A 400 -24.73 14.83 -12.93
N ALA A 401 -24.74 13.57 -13.36
CA ALA A 401 -25.61 12.56 -12.76
C ALA A 401 -25.00 11.99 -11.48
N ARG A 402 -25.81 11.75 -10.45
CA ARG A 402 -25.41 10.84 -9.37
C ARG A 402 -25.38 9.40 -9.91
N ILE A 403 -24.30 8.68 -9.64
CA ILE A 403 -24.24 7.22 -9.77
C ILE A 403 -24.13 6.61 -8.39
N ASP A 404 -24.90 5.55 -8.13
CA ASP A 404 -24.78 4.68 -6.97
C ASP A 404 -24.42 3.27 -7.47
N ALA A 405 -23.44 2.62 -6.83
CA ALA A 405 -22.98 1.28 -7.20
C ALA A 405 -22.73 0.41 -5.97
N THR A 406 -23.14 -0.86 -6.04
CA THR A 406 -22.78 -1.90 -5.08
C THR A 406 -22.11 -3.04 -5.82
N ILE A 407 -20.91 -3.43 -5.39
CA ILE A 407 -20.18 -4.59 -5.92
C ILE A 407 -20.00 -5.59 -4.80
N ARG A 408 -20.34 -6.85 -5.03
CA ARG A 408 -20.07 -7.95 -4.09
C ARG A 408 -19.14 -8.96 -4.73
N PHE A 409 -18.13 -9.37 -4.00
CA PHE A 409 -17.20 -10.41 -4.40
C PHE A 409 -17.31 -11.62 -3.47
N ASP A 410 -17.33 -12.81 -4.03
CA ASP A 410 -17.30 -14.05 -3.25
C ASP A 410 -15.84 -14.45 -2.96
N LEU A 411 -15.43 -14.29 -1.72
CA LEU A 411 -14.09 -14.67 -1.24
C LEU A 411 -13.93 -16.18 -1.06
N LYS A 412 -15.02 -16.89 -0.73
CA LYS A 412 -15.00 -18.35 -0.56
C LYS A 412 -14.78 -19.05 -1.90
N ASN A 413 -15.37 -18.51 -2.97
CA ASN A 413 -15.26 -19.01 -4.34
C ASN A 413 -14.37 -18.14 -5.23
N ALA A 414 -13.37 -17.47 -4.65
CA ALA A 414 -12.51 -16.52 -5.37
C ALA A 414 -11.85 -17.12 -6.63
N ALA A 415 -11.49 -18.41 -6.61
CA ALA A 415 -10.93 -19.08 -7.78
C ALA A 415 -11.86 -19.05 -9.01
N ALA A 416 -13.18 -19.12 -8.81
CA ALA A 416 -14.18 -19.00 -9.87
C ALA A 416 -14.43 -17.54 -10.31
N GLY A 417 -13.97 -16.58 -9.51
CA GLY A 417 -14.05 -15.14 -9.79
C GLY A 417 -15.47 -14.60 -9.70
N LEU A 418 -16.30 -15.13 -8.79
CA LEU A 418 -17.71 -14.77 -8.71
C LEU A 418 -17.91 -13.37 -8.14
N PHE A 419 -18.78 -12.59 -8.78
CA PHE A 419 -19.15 -11.24 -8.33
C PHE A 419 -20.56 -10.85 -8.77
N THR A 420 -21.13 -9.87 -8.08
CA THR A 420 -22.33 -9.14 -8.53
C THR A 420 -22.07 -7.64 -8.57
N VAL A 421 -22.81 -6.94 -9.43
CA VAL A 421 -22.79 -5.48 -9.52
C VAL A 421 -24.20 -4.95 -9.67
N ASP A 422 -24.61 -4.09 -8.76
CA ASP A 422 -25.82 -3.29 -8.85
C ASP A 422 -25.42 -1.83 -9.12
N GLY A 423 -26.07 -1.19 -10.08
CA GLY A 423 -25.79 0.21 -10.39
C GLY A 423 -27.04 0.99 -10.75
N LYS A 424 -27.05 2.26 -10.35
CA LYS A 424 -28.11 3.22 -10.65
C LYS A 424 -27.50 4.56 -11.04
N VAL A 425 -27.83 5.07 -12.21
CA VAL A 425 -27.48 6.41 -12.67
C VAL A 425 -28.75 7.25 -12.69
N GLY A 426 -28.68 8.44 -12.09
CA GLY A 426 -29.77 9.41 -12.04
C GLY A 426 -29.94 10.19 -13.34
N ASN A 427 -30.73 11.26 -13.24
CA ASN A 427 -31.06 12.10 -14.38
C ASN A 427 -29.84 12.88 -14.91
N MET A 428 -29.64 12.94 -16.23
CA MET A 428 -28.62 13.78 -16.86
C MET A 428 -28.97 14.16 -18.30
N ASP A 429 -28.34 15.23 -18.78
CA ASP A 429 -28.26 15.53 -20.20
C ASP A 429 -27.23 14.59 -20.84
N VAL A 430 -27.68 13.74 -21.77
CA VAL A 430 -26.81 12.72 -22.37
C VAL A 430 -25.75 13.31 -23.31
N THR A 431 -25.82 14.60 -23.66
CA THR A 431 -24.76 15.27 -24.43
C THR A 431 -23.43 15.33 -23.67
N HIS A 432 -23.44 15.27 -22.34
CA HIS A 432 -22.21 15.16 -21.52
C HIS A 432 -21.42 13.88 -21.81
N LEU A 433 -22.07 12.84 -22.36
CA LEU A 433 -21.40 11.60 -22.77
C LEU A 433 -20.51 11.79 -24.00
N ASN A 434 -20.59 12.92 -24.71
CA ASN A 434 -19.80 13.19 -25.91
C ASN A 434 -18.28 13.18 -25.67
N LYS A 435 -17.82 13.40 -24.42
CA LYS A 435 -16.42 13.18 -24.04
C LYS A 435 -15.95 11.73 -24.26
N ALA A 436 -16.86 10.76 -24.27
CA ALA A 436 -16.58 9.34 -24.51
C ALA A 436 -17.17 8.85 -25.84
N THR A 437 -18.39 9.24 -26.18
CA THR A 437 -19.10 8.68 -27.35
C THR A 437 -18.50 9.14 -28.68
N ILE A 438 -18.01 10.38 -28.77
CA ILE A 438 -17.36 10.86 -29.99
C ILE A 438 -16.03 10.11 -30.21
N PRO A 439 -15.07 10.08 -29.26
CA PRO A 439 -13.78 9.45 -29.50
C PRO A 439 -13.84 7.92 -29.56
N LEU A 440 -14.71 7.28 -28.77
CA LEU A 440 -14.73 5.82 -28.63
C LEU A 440 -15.83 5.17 -29.45
N GLY A 441 -16.99 5.81 -29.52
CA GLY A 441 -18.17 5.30 -30.23
C GLY A 441 -18.29 5.79 -31.66
N LEU A 442 -17.57 6.87 -32.04
CA LEU A 442 -17.73 7.56 -33.32
C LEU A 442 -19.17 8.03 -33.56
N PHE A 443 -19.85 8.49 -32.51
CA PHE A 443 -21.15 9.14 -32.63
C PHE A 443 -21.27 10.32 -31.67
N ASP A 444 -22.01 11.33 -32.14
CA ASP A 444 -22.24 12.60 -31.47
C ASP A 444 -23.70 12.68 -31.02
N VAL A 445 -23.92 12.85 -29.73
CA VAL A 445 -25.23 13.03 -29.11
C VAL A 445 -25.60 14.50 -29.18
N LYS A 446 -26.66 14.83 -29.93
CA LYS A 446 -27.13 16.20 -30.14
C LYS A 446 -28.11 16.67 -29.07
N SER A 447 -28.94 15.77 -28.57
CA SER A 447 -29.89 16.05 -27.49
C SER A 447 -30.32 14.75 -26.85
N GLY A 448 -30.83 14.88 -25.63
CA GLY A 448 -31.58 13.83 -24.94
C GLY A 448 -31.45 13.99 -23.43
N THR A 449 -32.40 13.40 -22.70
CA THR A 449 -32.39 13.39 -21.25
C THR A 449 -32.47 11.94 -20.78
N LEU A 450 -31.42 11.46 -20.12
CA LEU A 450 -31.48 10.22 -19.34
C LEU A 450 -32.27 10.54 -18.08
N LYS A 451 -33.37 9.83 -17.82
CA LYS A 451 -34.12 9.95 -16.56
C LYS A 451 -33.52 9.05 -15.49
N GLN A 452 -33.26 7.79 -15.87
CA GLN A 452 -32.69 6.79 -14.98
C GLN A 452 -32.08 5.65 -15.79
N PHE A 453 -30.97 5.11 -15.32
CA PHE A 453 -30.42 3.85 -15.78
C PHE A 453 -30.17 2.94 -14.57
N THR A 454 -30.65 1.70 -14.60
CA THR A 454 -30.38 0.69 -13.58
C THR A 454 -29.87 -0.59 -14.21
N PHE A 455 -28.96 -1.26 -13.51
CA PHE A 455 -28.52 -2.59 -13.90
C PHE A 455 -28.21 -3.46 -12.69
N HIS A 456 -28.49 -4.75 -12.85
CA HIS A 456 -28.03 -5.82 -11.98
C HIS A 456 -27.20 -6.78 -12.84
N MET A 457 -26.01 -7.13 -12.39
CA MET A 457 -25.07 -7.99 -13.10
C MET A 457 -24.57 -9.10 -12.18
N GLU A 458 -24.46 -10.30 -12.71
CA GLU A 458 -23.73 -11.42 -12.11
C GLU A 458 -22.62 -11.85 -13.06
N GLY A 459 -21.45 -12.18 -12.52
CA GLY A 459 -20.30 -12.54 -13.32
C GLY A 459 -19.36 -13.53 -12.67
N ASN A 460 -18.57 -14.19 -13.51
CA ASN A 460 -17.47 -15.06 -13.13
C ASN A 460 -16.24 -14.79 -14.02
N ASN A 461 -15.22 -15.64 -13.92
CA ASN A 461 -14.00 -15.54 -14.72
C ASN A 461 -14.21 -15.49 -16.25
N ARG A 462 -15.32 -16.00 -16.78
CA ARG A 462 -15.55 -16.23 -18.21
C ARG A 462 -16.75 -15.49 -18.78
N ARG A 463 -17.84 -15.39 -18.02
CA ARG A 463 -19.13 -14.86 -18.50
C ARG A 463 -19.79 -13.99 -17.44
N SER A 464 -20.61 -13.06 -17.93
CA SER A 464 -21.49 -12.24 -17.12
C SER A 464 -22.88 -12.19 -17.75
N ALA A 465 -23.89 -12.14 -16.91
CA ALA A 465 -25.27 -11.83 -17.29
C ALA A 465 -25.67 -10.52 -16.61
N ALA A 466 -26.48 -9.70 -17.28
CA ALA A 466 -27.02 -8.49 -16.69
C ALA A 466 -28.48 -8.27 -17.10
N THR A 467 -29.26 -7.76 -16.16
CA THR A 467 -30.59 -7.20 -16.39
C THR A 467 -30.45 -5.69 -16.30
N THR A 468 -30.89 -4.98 -17.35
CA THR A 468 -30.74 -3.53 -17.43
C THR A 468 -32.06 -2.85 -17.76
N SER A 469 -32.28 -1.64 -17.25
CA SER A 469 -33.41 -0.80 -17.60
C SER A 469 -32.93 0.63 -17.78
N VAL A 470 -33.23 1.22 -18.94
CA VAL A 470 -32.86 2.60 -19.25
C VAL A 470 -34.11 3.38 -19.62
N THR A 471 -34.29 4.52 -18.98
CA THR A 471 -35.38 5.44 -19.27
C THR A 471 -34.82 6.76 -19.77
N TYR A 472 -35.18 7.17 -20.98
CA TYR A 472 -34.72 8.42 -21.59
C TYR A 472 -35.74 9.06 -22.54
N SER A 473 -35.56 10.33 -22.87
CA SER A 473 -36.37 11.07 -23.85
C SER A 473 -35.53 11.96 -24.77
N ASP A 474 -36.09 12.30 -25.93
CA ASP A 474 -35.55 13.27 -26.90
C ASP A 474 -34.13 12.98 -27.42
N LEU A 475 -33.77 11.69 -27.50
CA LEU A 475 -32.46 11.26 -27.97
C LEU A 475 -32.30 11.54 -29.48
N LYS A 476 -31.26 12.30 -29.81
CA LYS A 476 -30.82 12.55 -31.19
C LYS A 476 -29.33 12.30 -31.27
N VAL A 477 -28.90 11.47 -32.22
CA VAL A 477 -27.48 11.14 -32.43
C VAL A 477 -27.10 11.25 -33.91
N ASN A 478 -25.84 11.57 -34.17
CA ASN A 478 -25.23 11.59 -35.50
C ASN A 478 -24.05 10.62 -35.56
N ALA A 479 -23.85 9.97 -36.70
CA ALA A 479 -22.64 9.20 -36.95
C ALA A 479 -21.47 10.11 -37.31
N MET A 480 -20.31 9.79 -36.77
CA MET A 480 -19.05 10.47 -37.02
C MET A 480 -18.12 9.54 -37.80
N ALA A 481 -17.21 10.12 -38.58
CA ALA A 481 -16.10 9.40 -39.18
C ALA A 481 -14.81 10.20 -38.98
N LYS A 482 -13.68 9.50 -39.08
CA LYS A 482 -12.37 10.15 -39.08
C LYS A 482 -12.32 11.19 -40.22
N ASP A 483 -11.79 12.37 -39.94
CA ASP A 483 -11.46 13.30 -41.00
C ASP A 483 -10.14 12.85 -41.66
N GLU A 484 -10.21 12.54 -42.96
CA GLU A 484 -9.03 12.16 -43.75
C GLU A 484 -8.12 13.36 -44.03
N ASP A 485 -8.67 14.59 -44.01
CA ASP A 485 -7.95 15.82 -44.35
C ASP A 485 -7.25 16.44 -43.13
N HIS A 486 -7.75 16.15 -41.91
CA HIS A 486 -7.23 16.71 -40.64
C HIS A 486 -6.96 15.59 -39.62
N PRO A 487 -5.71 15.10 -39.51
CA PRO A 487 -5.35 14.03 -38.58
C PRO A 487 -5.68 14.40 -37.11
N GLY A 488 -6.57 13.63 -36.48
CA GLY A 488 -7.02 13.86 -35.09
C GLY A 488 -8.38 14.55 -34.97
N GLU A 489 -8.95 15.00 -36.08
CA GLU A 489 -10.32 15.52 -36.14
C GLU A 489 -11.29 14.44 -36.64
N VAL A 490 -12.56 14.59 -36.25
CA VAL A 490 -13.67 13.75 -36.72
C VAL A 490 -14.69 14.63 -37.43
N LYS A 491 -15.07 14.26 -38.65
CA LYS A 491 -16.08 14.97 -39.45
C LYS A 491 -17.40 14.20 -39.54
N LYS A 492 -18.48 14.93 -39.80
CA LYS A 492 -19.79 14.33 -40.07
C LYS A 492 -19.69 13.49 -41.34
N LYS A 493 -20.14 12.23 -41.29
CA LYS A 493 -20.36 11.42 -42.49
C LYS A 493 -21.82 11.53 -42.92
N GLY A 494 -22.08 11.49 -44.23
CA GLY A 494 -23.45 11.42 -44.76
C GLY A 494 -24.23 10.27 -44.11
N LEU A 495 -25.45 10.54 -43.65
CA LEU A 495 -26.30 9.70 -42.80
C LEU A 495 -26.59 8.29 -43.35
N ALA A 496 -26.38 8.06 -44.65
CA ALA A 496 -27.07 7.01 -45.39
C ALA A 496 -26.49 5.60 -45.26
N THR A 497 -25.24 5.37 -44.85
CA THR A 497 -24.65 4.00 -44.95
C THR A 497 -24.37 3.33 -43.60
N PHE A 498 -24.17 4.07 -42.51
CA PHE A 498 -23.83 3.47 -41.20
C PHE A 498 -25.02 3.40 -40.23
N ILE A 499 -25.88 4.42 -40.22
CA ILE A 499 -27.11 4.46 -39.39
C ILE A 499 -28.26 3.75 -40.10
N ALA A 500 -28.43 3.94 -41.42
CA ALA A 500 -29.57 3.38 -42.17
C ALA A 500 -29.58 1.83 -42.24
N ASN A 501 -28.41 1.17 -42.18
CA ASN A 501 -28.34 -0.29 -42.20
C ASN A 501 -28.41 -0.95 -40.80
N ASN A 502 -28.22 -0.21 -39.70
CA ASN A 502 -28.04 -0.81 -38.36
C ASN A 502 -28.84 -0.17 -37.19
N PHE A 503 -29.46 1.00 -37.38
CA PHE A 503 -30.06 1.77 -36.28
C PHE A 503 -31.29 2.57 -36.74
N MET A 504 -32.49 1.97 -36.67
CA MET A 504 -33.68 2.77 -36.33
C MET A 504 -33.53 3.14 -34.86
N LEU A 505 -33.30 4.41 -34.54
CA LEU A 505 -33.02 4.84 -33.17
C LEU A 505 -34.32 5.23 -32.47
N ALA A 506 -34.58 4.63 -31.32
CA ALA A 506 -35.72 5.04 -30.50
C ALA A 506 -35.45 6.42 -29.88
N LYS A 507 -36.35 7.39 -30.10
CA LYS A 507 -36.24 8.75 -29.53
C LYS A 507 -36.47 8.77 -28.02
N SER A 508 -37.18 7.78 -27.50
CA SER A 508 -37.44 7.56 -26.08
C SER A 508 -37.41 6.08 -25.77
N SER A 509 -37.10 5.74 -24.53
CA SER A 509 -37.34 4.40 -23.98
C SER A 509 -37.86 4.60 -22.55
N PRO A 510 -39.02 4.03 -22.17
CA PRO A 510 -40.01 3.43 -23.05
C PRO A 510 -40.72 4.49 -23.91
N ASP A 511 -41.62 4.08 -24.81
CA ASP A 511 -42.50 5.02 -25.51
C ASP A 511 -43.38 5.79 -24.51
N LYS A 512 -43.85 6.98 -24.90
CA LYS A 512 -44.66 7.84 -24.03
C LYS A 512 -45.89 7.06 -23.52
N GLY A 513 -45.97 6.88 -22.19
CA GLY A 513 -47.08 6.19 -21.51
C GLY A 513 -46.87 4.69 -21.25
N SER A 514 -45.73 4.12 -21.65
CA SER A 514 -45.39 2.70 -21.43
C SER A 514 -44.50 2.49 -20.20
N SER A 515 -44.49 1.27 -19.67
CA SER A 515 -43.61 0.87 -18.56
C SER A 515 -42.14 0.73 -19.01
N PRO A 516 -41.15 0.94 -18.12
CA PRO A 516 -39.74 0.73 -18.43
C PRO A 516 -39.46 -0.67 -19.00
N ILE A 517 -38.61 -0.73 -20.02
CA ILE A 517 -38.27 -2.00 -20.69
C ILE A 517 -37.01 -2.57 -20.05
N GLU A 518 -37.11 -3.79 -19.54
CA GLU A 518 -35.94 -4.55 -19.09
C GLU A 518 -35.28 -5.28 -20.27
N GLN A 519 -33.95 -5.30 -20.27
CA GLN A 519 -33.13 -6.01 -21.24
C GLN A 519 -32.23 -7.00 -20.49
N HIS A 520 -32.27 -8.26 -20.91
CA HIS A 520 -31.36 -9.29 -20.43
C HIS A 520 -30.24 -9.50 -21.44
N VAL A 521 -29.01 -9.43 -20.97
CA VAL A 521 -27.81 -9.56 -21.81
C VAL A 521 -26.82 -10.53 -21.19
N THR A 522 -26.09 -11.24 -22.05
CA THR A 522 -24.93 -12.03 -21.63
C THR A 522 -23.71 -11.58 -22.42
N PHE A 523 -22.54 -11.63 -21.77
CA PHE A 523 -21.28 -11.26 -22.38
C PHE A 523 -20.19 -12.26 -21.99
N THR A 524 -19.34 -12.63 -22.95
CA THR A 524 -18.21 -13.54 -22.72
C THR A 524 -16.91 -12.73 -22.69
N LYS A 525 -16.16 -12.88 -21.60
CA LYS A 525 -14.90 -12.18 -21.36
C LYS A 525 -13.80 -12.73 -22.28
N THR A 526 -13.01 -11.85 -22.89
CA THR A 526 -11.75 -12.24 -23.54
C THR A 526 -10.63 -12.40 -22.50
N PRO A 527 -9.63 -13.27 -22.72
CA PRO A 527 -8.58 -13.51 -21.73
C PRO A 527 -7.85 -12.23 -21.27
N GLN A 528 -7.71 -11.24 -22.14
CA GLN A 528 -6.95 -10.01 -21.90
C GLN A 528 -7.77 -8.89 -21.20
N GLN A 529 -9.09 -9.06 -21.05
CA GLN A 529 -9.96 -8.04 -20.46
C GLN A 529 -9.75 -7.89 -18.95
N THR A 530 -9.72 -6.64 -18.48
CA THR A 530 -9.72 -6.31 -17.04
C THR A 530 -11.11 -6.49 -16.43
N PHE A 531 -11.19 -6.50 -15.09
CA PHE A 531 -12.46 -6.53 -14.37
C PHE A 531 -13.38 -5.35 -14.78
N TRP A 532 -12.85 -4.13 -14.75
CA TRP A 532 -13.62 -2.93 -15.08
C TRP A 532 -14.03 -2.88 -16.55
N GLY A 533 -13.13 -3.27 -17.46
CA GLY A 533 -13.47 -3.38 -18.88
C GLY A 533 -14.55 -4.43 -19.14
N PHE A 534 -14.56 -5.51 -18.37
CA PHE A 534 -15.59 -6.55 -18.46
C PHE A 534 -16.96 -6.03 -18.02
N ILE A 535 -17.06 -5.36 -16.86
CA ILE A 535 -18.30 -4.72 -16.40
C ILE A 535 -18.80 -3.71 -17.45
N TRP A 536 -17.92 -2.81 -17.90
CA TRP A 536 -18.27 -1.77 -18.85
C TRP A 536 -18.84 -2.35 -20.15
N LYS A 537 -18.22 -3.39 -20.71
CA LYS A 537 -18.70 -4.04 -21.94
C LYS A 537 -20.06 -4.69 -21.74
N THR A 538 -20.28 -5.39 -20.63
CA THR A 538 -21.58 -6.02 -20.34
C THR A 538 -22.70 -4.99 -20.17
N VAL A 539 -22.44 -3.90 -19.44
CA VAL A 539 -23.38 -2.76 -19.30
C VAL A 539 -23.70 -2.16 -20.67
N MET A 540 -22.70 -1.95 -21.52
CA MET A 540 -22.90 -1.39 -22.85
C MET A 540 -23.70 -2.29 -23.78
N GLU A 541 -23.51 -3.61 -23.71
CA GLU A 541 -24.32 -4.57 -24.44
C GLU A 541 -25.79 -4.55 -23.97
N GLY A 542 -26.05 -4.29 -22.68
CA GLY A 542 -27.41 -4.16 -22.13
C GLY A 542 -28.14 -2.88 -22.54
N ILE A 543 -27.42 -1.78 -22.73
CA ILE A 543 -28.00 -0.49 -23.17
C ILE A 543 -28.34 -0.51 -24.68
N ARG A 544 -27.55 -1.21 -25.49
CA ARG A 544 -27.67 -1.17 -26.97
C ARG A 544 -29.07 -1.51 -27.49
N PRO A 545 -29.78 -2.55 -27.01
CA PRO A 545 -31.14 -2.87 -27.46
C PRO A 545 -32.14 -1.75 -27.22
N SER A 546 -32.05 -1.02 -26.10
CA SER A 546 -33.00 0.06 -25.79
C SER A 546 -32.83 1.28 -26.71
N ILE A 547 -31.67 1.42 -27.35
CA ILE A 547 -31.37 2.48 -28.32
C ILE A 547 -31.77 2.07 -29.74
N LYS A 548 -31.65 0.77 -30.08
CA LYS A 548 -32.11 0.19 -31.35
C LYS A 548 -33.62 -0.03 -31.28
N GLY A 549 -34.41 0.90 -31.83
CA GLY A 549 -35.87 0.82 -31.86
C GLY A 549 -36.37 -0.57 -32.28
N GLN A 550 -37.43 -1.03 -31.62
CA GLN A 550 -38.00 -2.35 -31.89
C GLN A 550 -38.50 -2.39 -33.34
N LYS A 551 -38.05 -3.37 -34.13
CA LYS A 551 -38.71 -3.69 -35.40
C LYS A 551 -40.12 -4.18 -35.05
N GLU A 552 -41.15 -3.50 -35.54
CA GLU A 552 -42.51 -4.03 -35.53
C GLU A 552 -42.47 -5.45 -36.10
N LYS A 553 -42.86 -6.43 -35.30
CA LYS A 553 -43.25 -7.74 -35.83
C LYS A 553 -44.43 -7.46 -36.75
N LYS A 554 -44.23 -7.55 -38.07
CA LYS A 554 -45.33 -7.65 -39.02
C LYS A 554 -46.26 -8.75 -38.51
N LYS A 555 -47.49 -8.39 -38.16
CA LYS A 555 -48.57 -9.35 -38.06
C LYS A 555 -48.79 -9.85 -39.47
N ASP A 556 -48.41 -11.10 -39.73
CA ASP A 556 -48.89 -11.82 -40.89
C ASP A 556 -50.41 -11.95 -40.70
N ALA A 557 -51.15 -11.36 -41.64
CA ALA A 557 -52.59 -11.52 -41.81
C ALA A 557 -52.83 -12.41 -43.02
#